data_AF-A0A6A7BRP1-F1
#
_entry.id   AF-A0A6A7BRP1-F1
#
_cell.length_a   1.000
_cell.length_b   1.000
_cell.length_c   1.000
_cell.angle_alpha   90.00
_cell.angle_beta   90.00
_cell.angle_gamma   90.00
#
_symmetry.space_group_name_H-M   'P 1'
#
loop_
_entity.id
_entity.type
_entity.pdbx_description
1 polymer ?
#
loop_
_entity_poly.entity_id
_entity_poly.type
_entity_poly.pdbx_seq_one_letter_code
_entity_poly.pdbx_strand_id
1 'polypeptide(L)'
;LVLARYHKRQSTTRRARMSVHFLTESDGALLLKYIIYVLPWRNASLRVPDPQTQSMPFFWQRHYAVWADGSLKDCLKVESVTAGVAPLTVKTWRQISVAIVKVKFPSTTQQHLDL
;
A
#
# COMPACT_ATOMS: atom_id res chain seq x y z
N LEU A 1 13.45 -0.05 -2.97
CA LEU A 1 13.51 -0.55 -1.58
C LEU A 1 12.39 0.11 -0.79
N VAL A 2 11.50 -0.65 -0.15
CA VAL A 2 10.49 -0.08 0.77
C VAL A 2 10.73 -0.64 2.16
N LEU A 3 10.80 0.27 3.15
CA LEU A 3 10.91 -0.08 4.56
C LEU A 3 9.52 0.02 5.20
N ALA A 4 8.98 -1.11 5.65
CA ALA A 4 7.71 -1.16 6.35
C ALA A 4 7.93 -1.54 7.81
N ARG A 5 7.26 -0.83 8.73
CA ARG A 5 7.14 -1.27 10.12
C ARG A 5 5.90 -2.13 10.23
N TYR A 6 6.09 -3.43 10.42
CA TYR A 6 4.97 -4.35 10.58
C TYR A 6 4.42 -4.26 12.00
N HIS A 7 3.21 -3.73 12.15
CA HIS A 7 2.56 -3.53 13.46
C HIS A 7 1.72 -4.76 13.92
N LYS A 8 1.46 -5.73 13.04
CA LYS A 8 0.56 -6.84 13.37
C LYS A 8 1.26 -7.89 14.25
N ARG A 9 1.00 -7.75 15.55
CA ARG A 9 1.51 -8.52 16.69
C ARG A 9 2.91 -8.08 17.09
N GLN A 10 2.98 -7.48 18.29
CA GLN A 10 4.15 -7.61 19.15
C GLN A 10 4.64 -9.06 19.04
N SER A 11 5.79 -9.26 18.41
CA SER A 11 6.59 -10.43 18.72
C SER A 11 6.81 -10.40 20.23
N THR A 12 6.86 -11.57 20.85
CA THR A 12 7.17 -11.77 22.27
C THR A 12 8.43 -10.99 22.70
N THR A 13 9.27 -10.60 21.74
CA THR A 13 10.29 -9.55 21.79
C THR A 13 9.73 -8.18 21.41
N ARG A 14 9.68 -7.25 22.38
CA ARG A 14 9.19 -5.85 22.35
C ARG A 14 9.72 -4.90 21.24
N ARG A 15 10.38 -5.38 20.19
CA ARG A 15 10.90 -4.56 19.07
C ARG A 15 10.00 -4.67 17.85
N ALA A 16 9.61 -3.52 17.30
CA ALA A 16 8.98 -3.46 15.98
C ALA A 16 9.94 -4.09 14.95
N ARG A 17 9.50 -5.16 14.28
CA ARG A 17 10.27 -5.80 13.22
C ARG A 17 10.14 -4.92 11.97
N MET A 18 11.25 -4.33 11.54
CA MET A 18 11.33 -3.70 10.23
C MET A 18 11.39 -4.81 9.18
N SER A 19 10.46 -4.79 8.23
CA SER A 19 10.55 -5.59 7.02
C SER A 19 11.05 -4.72 5.88
N VAL A 20 12.01 -5.25 5.15
CA VAL A 20 12.58 -4.60 3.97
C VAL A 20 12.07 -5.40 2.78
N HIS A 21 11.33 -4.76 1.90
CA HIS A 21 10.82 -5.40 0.69
C HIS A 21 11.47 -4.78 -0.54
N PHE A 22 11.95 -5.63 -1.44
CA PHE A 22 12.33 -5.22 -2.78
C PHE A 22 11.07 -5.09 -3.63
N LEU A 23 11.02 -4.04 -4.43
CA LEU A 23 9.98 -3.86 -5.43
C LEU A 23 10.55 -4.27 -6.78
N THR A 24 9.68 -4.77 -7.65
CA THR A 24 10.02 -4.88 -9.07
C THR A 24 10.26 -3.49 -9.65
N GLU A 25 10.93 -3.42 -10.79
CA GLU A 25 11.14 -2.14 -11.49
C GLU A 25 9.81 -1.45 -11.82
N SER A 26 8.81 -2.20 -12.30
CA SER A 26 7.49 -1.66 -12.63
C SER A 26 6.76 -1.11 -11.40
N ASP A 27 6.79 -1.84 -10.28
CA ASP A 27 6.13 -1.40 -9.04
C ASP A 27 6.86 -0.19 -8.42
N GLY A 28 8.20 -0.19 -8.48
CA GLY A 28 9.02 0.93 -8.04
C GLY A 28 8.79 2.18 -8.88
N ALA A 29 8.70 2.05 -10.21
CA ALA A 29 8.41 3.16 -11.11
C ALA A 29 7.00 3.72 -10.87
N LEU A 30 6.01 2.86 -10.62
CA LEU A 30 4.65 3.28 -10.27
C LEU A 30 4.62 4.05 -8.95
N LEU A 31 5.29 3.52 -7.92
CA LEU A 31 5.42 4.20 -6.62
C LEU A 31 6.10 5.57 -6.77
N LEU A 32 7.16 5.65 -7.56
CA LEU A 32 7.86 6.90 -7.80
C LEU A 32 6.97 7.92 -8.52
N LYS A 33 6.21 7.50 -9.55
CA LYS A 33 5.23 8.36 -10.22
C LYS A 33 4.16 8.86 -9.25
N TYR A 34 3.67 8.00 -8.36
CA TYR A 34 2.72 8.39 -7.32
C TYR A 34 3.31 9.47 -6.39
N ILE A 35 4.56 9.29 -5.95
CA ILE A 35 5.25 10.25 -5.08
C ILE A 35 5.49 11.59 -5.77
N ILE A 36 5.89 11.58 -7.05
CA ILE A 36 6.25 12.80 -7.77
C ILE A 36 5.01 13.57 -8.22
N TYR A 37 3.99 12.89 -8.71
CA TYR A 37 2.87 13.57 -9.39
C TYR A 37 1.60 13.63 -8.54
N VAL A 38 1.30 12.57 -7.78
CA VAL A 38 0.02 12.47 -7.06
C VAL A 38 0.12 13.06 -5.66
N LEU A 39 1.19 12.79 -4.91
CA LEU A 39 1.34 13.32 -3.56
C LEU A 39 1.37 14.85 -3.50
N PRO A 40 2.11 15.58 -4.37
CA PRO A 40 2.15 17.03 -4.29
C PRO A 40 0.80 17.65 -4.65
N TRP A 41 0.12 17.09 -5.66
CA TRP A 41 -1.23 17.52 -6.04
C TRP A 41 -2.21 17.29 -4.90
N ARG A 42 -2.22 16.09 -4.32
CA ARG A 42 -3.05 15.78 -3.14
C ARG A 42 -2.79 16.74 -1.98
N ASN A 43 -1.53 17.04 -1.69
CA ASN A 43 -1.15 17.97 -0.62
C ASN A 43 -1.53 19.43 -0.95
N ALA A 44 -1.49 19.83 -2.23
CA ALA A 44 -1.88 21.16 -2.67
C ALA A 44 -3.40 21.35 -2.69
N SER A 45 -4.14 20.35 -3.17
CA SER A 45 -5.61 20.37 -3.26
C SER A 45 -6.30 20.23 -1.91
N LEU A 46 -5.62 19.66 -0.91
CA LEU A 46 -6.16 19.50 0.44
C LEU A 46 -5.93 20.71 1.36
N ARG A 47 -5.27 21.78 0.89
CA ARG A 47 -4.99 23.00 1.67
C ARG A 47 -6.27 23.70 2.14
N VAL A 48 -6.87 23.18 3.20
CA VAL A 48 -7.42 24.02 4.27
C VAL A 48 -6.19 24.60 4.98
N PRO A 49 -6.10 25.92 5.17
CA PRO A 49 -4.93 26.55 5.78
C PRO A 49 -4.90 26.24 7.28
N ASP A 50 -4.48 25.03 7.65
CA ASP A 50 -4.14 24.69 9.03
C ASP A 50 -2.61 24.61 9.17
N PRO A 51 -1.97 25.58 9.84
CA PRO A 51 -0.53 25.60 10.04
C PRO A 51 0.02 24.41 10.85
N GLN A 52 -0.84 23.55 11.42
CA GLN A 52 -0.41 22.31 12.09
C GLN A 52 -0.37 21.08 11.17
N THR A 53 -0.84 21.19 9.91
CA THR A 53 -0.81 20.06 8.97
C THR A 53 0.55 19.88 8.31
N GLN A 54 1.54 19.56 9.12
CA GLN A 54 2.83 19.07 8.66
C GLN A 54 2.60 17.83 7.77
N SER A 55 3.28 17.77 6.61
CA SER A 55 3.18 16.67 5.65
C SER A 55 3.30 15.32 6.35
N MET A 56 2.16 14.65 6.57
CA MET A 56 2.17 13.38 7.26
C MET A 56 2.91 12.33 6.41
N PRO A 57 3.85 11.56 6.99
CA PRO A 57 4.75 10.67 6.26
C PRO A 57 4.07 9.37 5.77
N PHE A 58 2.74 9.37 5.61
CA PHE A 58 1.97 8.20 5.22
C PHE A 58 1.50 8.32 3.77
N PHE A 59 1.63 7.23 3.01
CA PHE A 59 1.12 7.14 1.64
C PHE A 59 -0.42 7.17 1.62
N TRP A 60 -1.05 6.41 2.51
CA TRP A 60 -2.50 6.25 2.57
C TRP A 60 -3.11 7.19 3.61
N GLN A 61 -3.47 8.39 3.16
CA GLN A 61 -4.16 9.39 3.98
C GLN A 61 -5.28 10.06 3.18
N ARG A 62 -6.25 10.59 3.90
CA ARG A 62 -7.34 11.41 3.37
C ARG A 62 -7.62 12.53 4.37
N HIS A 63 -7.69 13.78 3.91
CA HIS A 63 -7.91 14.95 4.77
C HIS A 63 -7.00 14.96 6.02
N TYR A 64 -5.70 14.76 5.83
CA TYR A 64 -4.68 14.75 6.90
C TYR A 64 -4.80 13.64 7.96
N ALA A 65 -5.72 12.69 7.78
CA ALA A 65 -5.81 11.49 8.59
C ALA A 65 -5.30 10.28 7.80
N VAL A 66 -4.52 9.41 8.46
CA VAL A 66 -4.21 8.08 7.93
C VAL A 66 -5.52 7.33 7.71
N TRP A 67 -5.61 6.57 6.62
CA TRP A 67 -6.77 5.73 6.37
C TRP A 67 -7.07 4.83 7.57
N ALA A 68 -8.34 4.79 7.98
CA ALA A 68 -8.79 3.94 9.06
C ALA A 68 -8.71 2.46 8.65
N ASP A 69 -8.63 1.58 9.65
CA ASP A 69 -8.73 0.14 9.44
C ASP A 69 -10.07 -0.17 8.77
N GLY A 70 -10.03 -0.62 7.51
CA GLY A 70 -11.22 -0.89 6.69
C GLY A 70 -11.37 -0.01 5.46
N SER A 71 -10.76 1.19 5.41
CA SER A 71 -10.87 2.07 4.24
C SER A 71 -10.39 1.40 2.95
N LEU A 72 -9.30 0.62 3.02
CA LEU A 72 -8.83 -0.17 1.89
C LEU A 72 -9.85 -1.25 1.48
N LYS A 73 -10.50 -1.91 2.43
CA LYS A 73 -11.53 -2.92 2.15
C LYS A 73 -12.71 -2.30 1.42
N ASP A 74 -13.15 -1.11 1.85
CA ASP A 74 -14.28 -0.44 1.23
C ASP A 74 -13.94 0.07 -0.16
N CYS A 75 -12.74 0.63 -0.35
CA CYS A 75 -12.24 1.00 -1.68
C CYS A 75 -12.20 -0.22 -2.61
N LEU A 76 -11.63 -1.35 -2.17
CA LEU A 76 -11.57 -2.57 -2.98
C LEU A 76 -12.96 -3.10 -3.35
N LYS A 77 -13.96 -2.99 -2.46
CA LYS A 77 -15.35 -3.37 -2.80
C LYS A 77 -15.91 -2.51 -3.91
N VAL A 78 -15.74 -1.18 -3.82
CA VAL A 78 -16.21 -0.24 -4.84
C VAL A 78 -15.54 -0.53 -6.18
N GLU A 79 -14.21 -0.67 -6.19
CA GLU A 79 -13.46 -0.99 -7.41
C GLU A 79 -13.83 -2.36 -7.99
N SER A 80 -14.08 -3.37 -7.15
CA SER A 80 -14.57 -4.67 -7.61
C SER A 80 -15.92 -4.56 -8.33
N VAL A 81 -16.85 -3.79 -7.77
CA VAL A 81 -18.16 -3.55 -8.40
C VAL A 81 -18.00 -2.82 -9.72
N THR A 82 -17.18 -1.77 -9.77
CA THR A 82 -16.86 -1.03 -11.01
C THR A 82 -16.24 -1.93 -12.08
N ALA A 83 -15.38 -2.86 -11.67
CA ALA A 83 -14.76 -3.83 -12.56
C ALA A 83 -15.67 -5.03 -12.93
N GLY A 84 -16.91 -5.10 -12.42
CA GLY A 84 -17.84 -6.19 -12.69
C GLY A 84 -17.44 -7.54 -12.07
N VAL A 85 -16.60 -7.53 -11.03
CA VAL A 85 -16.16 -8.75 -10.33
C VAL A 85 -16.78 -8.84 -8.94
N ALA A 86 -16.78 -10.05 -8.38
CA ALA A 86 -17.25 -10.26 -7.01
C ALA A 86 -16.46 -9.37 -6.02
N PRO A 87 -17.12 -8.73 -5.02
CA PRO A 87 -16.45 -7.84 -4.08
C PRO A 87 -15.30 -8.55 -3.35
N LEU A 88 -14.07 -8.13 -3.62
CA LEU A 88 -12.90 -8.78 -3.07
C LEU A 88 -12.55 -8.22 -1.69
N THR A 89 -12.26 -9.11 -0.73
CA THR A 89 -11.68 -8.70 0.55
C THR A 89 -10.18 -8.45 0.41
N VAL A 90 -9.58 -7.67 1.32
CA VAL A 90 -8.12 -7.47 1.38
C VAL A 90 -7.37 -8.81 1.43
N LYS A 91 -7.90 -9.80 2.17
CA LYS A 91 -7.29 -11.14 2.27
C LYS A 91 -7.32 -11.86 0.92
N THR A 92 -8.47 -11.86 0.24
CA THR A 92 -8.66 -12.49 -1.05
C THR A 92 -7.77 -11.83 -2.11
N TRP A 93 -7.72 -10.50 -2.13
CA TRP A 93 -6.82 -9.73 -2.99
C TRP A 93 -5.36 -10.14 -2.81
N ARG A 94 -4.91 -10.24 -1.56
CA ARG A 94 -3.54 -10.70 -1.25
C ARG A 94 -3.29 -12.11 -1.80
N GLN A 95 -4.21 -13.05 -1.58
CA GLN A 95 -4.06 -14.43 -2.05
C GLN A 95 -4.01 -14.52 -3.57
N ILE A 96 -4.87 -13.77 -4.26
CA ILE A 96 -4.86 -13.67 -5.73
C ILE A 96 -3.52 -13.10 -6.20
N SER A 97 -3.04 -12.02 -5.58
CA SER A 97 -1.76 -11.40 -5.94
C SER A 97 -0.59 -12.38 -5.77
N VAL A 98 -0.54 -13.12 -4.65
CA VAL A 98 0.47 -14.18 -4.43
C VAL A 98 0.37 -15.27 -5.50
N ALA A 99 -0.84 -15.72 -5.84
CA ALA A 99 -1.04 -16.75 -6.86
C ALA A 99 -0.61 -16.25 -8.25
N ILE A 100 -0.95 -15.02 -8.63
CA ILE A 100 -0.48 -14.38 -9.86
C ILE A 100 1.04 -14.34 -9.88
N VAL A 101 1.68 -13.93 -8.78
CA VAL A 101 3.14 -13.90 -8.73
C VAL A 101 3.75 -15.29 -8.92
N LYS A 102 3.18 -16.31 -8.28
CA LYS A 102 3.64 -17.70 -8.43
C LYS A 102 3.49 -18.26 -9.85
N VAL A 103 2.45 -17.86 -10.57
CA VAL A 103 2.14 -18.39 -11.91
C VAL A 103 2.86 -17.60 -13.00
N LYS A 104 2.93 -16.28 -12.89
CA LYS A 104 3.40 -15.38 -13.97
C LYS A 104 4.89 -15.11 -13.93
N PHE A 105 5.53 -15.25 -12.76
CA PHE A 105 6.94 -14.88 -12.59
C PHE A 105 7.78 -16.13 -12.33
N PRO A 106 8.98 -16.22 -12.95
CA PRO A 106 9.87 -17.34 -12.74
C PRO A 106 10.38 -17.37 -11.29
N SER A 107 10.77 -18.56 -10.81
CA SER A 107 11.19 -18.82 -9.43
C SER A 107 12.29 -17.88 -8.94
N THR A 108 13.21 -17.48 -9.84
CA THR A 108 14.28 -16.52 -9.57
C THR A 108 13.74 -15.13 -9.20
N THR A 109 12.66 -14.67 -9.85
CA THR A 109 12.02 -13.39 -9.55
C THR A 109 11.13 -13.48 -8.30
N GLN A 110 10.55 -14.65 -8.02
CA GLN A 110 9.75 -14.88 -6.83
C GLN A 110 10.55 -14.71 -5.52
N GLN A 111 11.82 -15.14 -5.50
CA GLN A 111 12.70 -15.02 -4.32
C GLN A 111 12.94 -13.56 -3.89
N HIS A 112 12.80 -12.61 -4.81
CA HIS A 112 13.00 -11.18 -4.51
C HIS A 112 11.71 -10.48 -4.06
N LEU A 113 10.55 -11.14 -4.16
CA LEU A 113 9.23 -10.52 -4.01
C LEU A 113 8.58 -10.73 -2.62
N ASP A 114 9.19 -11.47 -1.69
CA ASP A 114 8.75 -11.64 -0.28
C ASP A 114 7.22 -11.69 -0.06
N LEU A 115 6.50 -12.49 -0.86
CA LEU A 115 5.02 -12.55 -0.92
C LEU A 115 4.41 -13.72 -0.15
#